data_AF-A0A7W2FVU3-F1
#
_entry.id   AF-A0A7W2FVU3-F1
#
_cell.length_a   1.000
_cell.length_b   1.000
_cell.length_c   1.000
_cell.angle_alpha   90.00
_cell.angle_beta   90.00
_cell.angle_gamma   90.00
#
_symmetry.space_group_name_H-M   'P 1'
#
loop_
_entity.id
_entity.type
_entity.pdbx_description
1 polymer ?
#
loop_
_entity_poly.entity_id
_entity_poly.type
_entity_poly.pdbx_seq_one_letter_code
_entity_poly.pdbx_strand_id
1 'polypeptide(L)'
;MLTPCLVIAFIIFFIGGMVTEETAPGLLSGYNTMSDEKKKNVDFKGIAKVFQTVFFSIALILVAIGILSYFFENENFWAALLTLTCTWGFIPLFFLGKKYDPNTYPKWQYAVNYFVLAFLFLLGLFLAIGVYTHEGTFLIE
;
A
#
# COMPACT_ATOMS: atom_id res chain seq x y z
N MET A 1 15.69 4.37 12.58
CA MET A 1 14.51 4.46 11.67
C MET A 1 14.84 4.79 10.21
N LEU A 2 15.87 5.58 9.91
CA LEU A 2 16.27 5.94 8.53
C LEU A 2 16.47 4.72 7.60
N THR A 3 17.39 3.81 7.94
CA THR A 3 17.73 2.64 7.10
C THR A 3 16.52 1.77 6.73
N PRO A 4 15.69 1.28 7.68
CA PRO A 4 14.54 0.45 7.31
C PRO A 4 13.54 1.19 6.42
N CYS A 5 13.31 2.49 6.66
CA CYS A 5 12.42 3.28 5.80
C CYS A 5 12.93 3.37 4.36
N LEU A 6 14.24 3.60 4.17
CA LEU A 6 14.83 3.69 2.82
C LEU A 6 14.79 2.34 2.08
N VAL A 7 15.06 1.24 2.77
CA VAL A 7 14.98 -0.11 2.18
C VAL A 7 13.55 -0.41 1.73
N ILE A 8 12.55 -0.17 2.59
CA ILE A 8 11.14 -0.41 2.25
C ILE A 8 10.69 0.54 1.13
N ALA A 9 11.09 1.82 1.19
CA ALA A 9 10.77 2.78 0.14
C ALA A 9 11.33 2.36 -1.22
N PHE A 10 12.56 1.85 -1.27
CA PHE A 10 13.17 1.35 -2.50
C PHE A 10 12.38 0.16 -3.07
N ILE A 11 12.00 -0.80 -2.22
CA ILE A 11 11.20 -1.97 -2.62
C ILE A 11 9.83 -1.53 -3.16
N ILE A 12 9.12 -0.65 -2.45
CA ILE A 12 7.81 -0.16 -2.88
C ILE A 12 7.92 0.64 -4.18
N PHE A 13 8.93 1.50 -4.31
CA PHE A 13 9.20 2.24 -5.54
C PHE A 13 9.44 1.27 -6.70
N PHE A 14 10.26 0.24 -6.51
CA PHE A 14 10.55 -0.75 -7.54
C PHE A 14 9.29 -1.52 -7.97
N ILE A 15 8.50 -2.01 -7.02
CA ILE A 15 7.23 -2.70 -7.32
C ILE A 15 6.27 -1.76 -8.06
N GLY A 16 6.15 -0.51 -7.63
CA GLY A 16 5.32 0.50 -8.30
C GLY A 16 5.75 0.72 -9.76
N GLY A 17 7.05 0.78 -10.01
CA GLY A 17 7.61 0.93 -11.36
C GLY A 17 7.40 -0.30 -12.27
N MET A 18 7.27 -1.50 -11.69
CA MET A 18 6.97 -2.72 -12.45
C MET A 18 5.52 -2.78 -12.95
N VAL A 19 4.58 -2.10 -12.29
CA VAL A 19 3.17 -2.08 -12.70
C VAL A 19 2.98 -1.06 -13.81
N THR A 20 2.94 -1.54 -15.06
CA THR A 20 2.71 -0.75 -16.27
C THR A 20 1.43 -1.22 -16.96
N GLU A 21 0.99 -0.50 -17.99
CA GLU A 21 -0.15 -0.90 -18.82
C GLU A 21 0.01 -2.32 -19.38
N GLU A 22 1.23 -2.70 -19.78
CA GLU A 22 1.55 -4.00 -20.38
C GLU A 22 1.63 -5.12 -19.34
N THR A 23 2.15 -4.84 -18.15
CA THR A 23 2.38 -5.86 -17.10
C THR A 23 1.20 -6.01 -16.15
N ALA A 24 0.35 -4.99 -16.00
CA ALA A 24 -0.80 -5.00 -15.09
C ALA A 24 -1.73 -6.22 -15.28
N PRO A 25 -2.09 -6.66 -16.50
CA PRO A 25 -2.92 -7.86 -16.69
C PRO A 25 -2.34 -9.13 -16.05
N GLY A 26 -1.02 -9.27 -16.03
CA GLY A 26 -0.31 -10.45 -15.50
C GLY A 26 0.09 -10.32 -14.03
N LEU A 27 0.50 -9.12 -13.60
CA LEU A 27 0.94 -8.88 -12.22
C LEU A 27 -0.22 -8.76 -11.22
N LEU A 28 -1.37 -8.29 -11.68
CA LEU A 28 -2.54 -8.09 -10.82
C LEU A 28 -3.45 -9.31 -10.92
N SER A 29 -3.39 -10.18 -9.91
CA SER A 29 -4.04 -11.50 -9.88
C SER A 29 -5.54 -11.48 -10.22
N GLY A 30 -6.26 -10.43 -9.81
CA GLY A 30 -7.67 -10.25 -10.14
C GLY A 30 -7.93 -10.16 -11.65
N TYR A 31 -7.06 -9.46 -12.38
CA TYR A 31 -7.15 -9.36 -13.83
C TYR A 31 -6.62 -10.61 -14.52
N ASN A 32 -5.60 -11.29 -13.99
CA ASN A 32 -5.08 -12.52 -14.59
C ASN A 32 -6.18 -13.60 -14.73
N THR A 33 -7.01 -13.75 -13.70
CA THR A 33 -8.14 -14.72 -13.66
C THR A 33 -9.42 -14.26 -14.36
N MET A 34 -9.43 -13.04 -14.91
CA MET A 34 -10.60 -12.45 -15.55
C MET A 34 -10.81 -13.03 -16.96
N SER A 35 -12.07 -13.20 -17.38
CA SER A 35 -12.41 -13.60 -18.76
C SER A 35 -12.02 -12.51 -19.77
N ASP A 36 -11.75 -12.91 -21.01
CA ASP A 36 -11.32 -11.99 -22.06
C ASP A 36 -12.33 -10.86 -22.34
N GLU A 37 -13.63 -11.15 -22.21
CA GLU A 37 -14.70 -10.15 -22.33
C GLU A 37 -14.60 -9.08 -21.25
N LYS A 38 -14.40 -9.47 -19.99
CA LYS A 38 -14.28 -8.53 -18.88
C LYS A 38 -12.97 -7.76 -18.94
N LYS A 39 -11.87 -8.41 -19.36
CA LYS A 39 -10.55 -7.77 -19.54
C LYS A 39 -10.61 -6.62 -20.55
N LYS A 40 -11.39 -6.76 -21.63
CA LYS A 40 -11.57 -5.69 -22.64
C LYS A 40 -12.27 -4.44 -22.09
N ASN A 41 -13.03 -4.56 -21.00
CA ASN A 41 -13.70 -3.42 -20.36
C ASN A 41 -12.79 -2.66 -19.39
N VAL A 42 -11.59 -3.17 -19.11
CA VAL A 42 -10.68 -2.61 -18.11
C VAL A 42 -9.73 -1.61 -18.76
N ASP A 43 -9.62 -0.42 -18.16
CA ASP A 43 -8.58 0.56 -18.52
C ASP A 43 -7.29 0.25 -17.75
N PHE A 44 -6.45 -0.63 -18.31
CA PHE A 44 -5.17 -1.03 -17.70
C PHE A 44 -4.20 0.14 -17.52
N LYS A 45 -4.23 1.13 -18.42
CA LYS A 45 -3.41 2.34 -18.30
C LYS A 45 -3.81 3.15 -17.08
N GLY A 46 -5.11 3.35 -16.90
CA GLY A 46 -5.68 4.03 -15.73
C GLY A 46 -5.35 3.32 -14.43
N ILE A 47 -5.52 1.99 -14.40
CA ILE A 47 -5.15 1.16 -13.24
C ILE A 47 -3.67 1.26 -12.92
N ALA A 48 -2.79 1.05 -13.91
CA ALA A 48 -1.35 1.12 -13.71
C ALA A 48 -0.94 2.48 -13.13
N LYS A 49 -1.54 3.57 -13.64
CA LYS A 49 -1.30 4.92 -13.11
C LYS A 49 -1.75 5.07 -11.66
N VAL A 50 -2.89 4.50 -11.26
CA VAL A 50 -3.35 4.50 -9.86
C VAL A 50 -2.35 3.75 -8.98
N PHE A 51 -1.94 2.55 -9.38
CA PHE A 51 -0.96 1.76 -8.65
C PHE A 51 0.36 2.51 -8.50
N GLN A 52 0.93 3.01 -9.59
CA GLN A 52 2.16 3.82 -9.57
C GLN A 52 2.04 5.03 -8.65
N THR A 53 0.94 5.79 -8.76
CA THR A 53 0.71 6.97 -7.92
C THR A 53 0.70 6.60 -6.45
N VAL A 54 -0.02 5.54 -6.07
CA VAL A 54 -0.09 5.11 -4.66
C VAL A 54 1.27 4.60 -4.18
N PHE A 55 1.92 3.70 -4.93
CA PHE A 55 3.21 3.13 -4.52
C PHE A 55 4.31 4.20 -4.42
N PHE A 56 4.41 5.10 -5.40
CA PHE A 56 5.38 6.20 -5.34
C PHE A 56 5.08 7.19 -4.21
N SER A 57 3.79 7.42 -3.91
CA SER A 57 3.40 8.26 -2.77
C SER A 57 3.81 7.61 -1.44
N ILE A 58 3.59 6.31 -1.28
CA ILE A 58 4.04 5.55 -0.10
C ILE A 58 5.57 5.62 0.01
N ALA A 59 6.30 5.34 -1.07
CA ALA A 59 7.76 5.39 -1.09
C ALA A 59 8.29 6.79 -0.70
N LEU A 60 7.69 7.86 -1.22
CA LEU A 60 8.05 9.23 -0.89
C LEU A 60 7.79 9.55 0.59
N ILE A 61 6.64 9.14 1.13
CA ILE A 61 6.29 9.31 2.54
C ILE A 61 7.29 8.54 3.43
N LEU A 62 7.67 7.32 3.05
CA LEU A 62 8.66 6.53 3.77
C LEU A 62 10.05 7.18 3.77
N VAL A 63 10.48 7.74 2.63
CA VAL A 63 11.73 8.52 2.56
C VAL A 63 11.65 9.72 3.50
N ALA A 64 10.53 10.46 3.49
CA ALA A 64 10.33 11.60 4.39
C ALA A 64 10.36 11.18 5.87
N ILE A 65 9.67 10.11 6.25
CA ILE A 65 9.72 9.52 7.60
C ILE A 65 11.15 9.16 7.97
N GLY A 66 11.87 8.46 7.08
CA GLY A 66 13.25 8.07 7.30
C GLY A 66 14.16 9.26 7.56
N ILE A 67 14.13 10.28 6.70
CA ILE A 67 14.94 11.49 6.82
C ILE A 67 14.58 12.27 8.09
N LEU A 68 13.28 12.52 8.34
CA LEU A 68 12.86 13.27 9.53
C LEU A 68 13.20 12.54 10.82
N SER A 69 13.15 11.20 10.82
CA SER A 69 13.55 10.40 11.98
C SER A 69 15.02 10.50 12.37
N TYR A 70 15.87 10.96 11.43
CA TYR A 70 17.28 11.26 11.72
C TYR A 70 17.44 12.58 12.48
N PHE A 71 16.53 13.53 12.28
CA PHE A 71 16.60 14.87 12.90
C PHE A 71 15.81 14.99 14.21
N PHE A 72 14.81 14.14 14.43
CA PHE A 72 13.94 14.20 15.60
C PHE A 72 13.90 12.87 16.35
N GLU A 73 14.37 12.87 17.59
CA GLU A 73 14.45 11.67 18.43
C GLU A 73 13.09 11.32 19.04
N ASN A 74 12.36 10.43 18.37
CA ASN A 74 11.17 9.78 18.90
C ASN A 74 10.93 8.45 18.18
N GLU A 75 11.66 7.41 18.56
CA GLU A 75 11.65 6.12 17.85
C GLU A 75 10.25 5.50 17.75
N ASN A 76 9.51 5.51 18.86
CA ASN A 76 8.15 4.97 18.93
C ASN A 76 7.19 5.69 17.98
N PHE A 77 7.26 7.02 17.90
CA PHE A 77 6.46 7.81 16.97
C PHE A 77 6.78 7.46 15.52
N TRP A 78 8.07 7.42 15.16
CA TRP A 78 8.47 7.11 13.79
C TRP A 78 8.14 5.67 13.39
N ALA A 79 8.26 4.73 14.33
CA ALA A 79 7.87 3.34 14.11
C ALA A 79 6.34 3.19 13.96
N ALA A 80 5.54 3.96 14.70
CA ALA A 80 4.09 4.03 14.51
C ALA A 80 3.73 4.63 13.14
N LEU A 81 4.40 5.71 12.70
CA LEU A 81 4.19 6.30 11.37
C LEU A 81 4.59 5.37 10.23
N LEU A 82 5.72 4.65 10.36
CA LEU A 82 6.14 3.61 9.43
C LEU A 82 5.04 2.54 9.31
N THR A 83 4.53 2.06 10.45
CA THR A 83 3.46 1.05 10.52
C THR A 83 2.20 1.53 9.80
N LEU A 84 1.71 2.72 10.14
CA LEU A 84 0.53 3.31 9.50
C LEU A 84 0.74 3.51 8.00
N THR A 85 1.93 3.92 7.56
CA THR A 85 2.23 4.11 6.14
C THR A 85 2.20 2.78 5.39
N CYS A 86 2.78 1.72 5.96
CA CYS A 86 2.80 0.38 5.36
C CYS A 86 1.43 -0.31 5.36
N THR A 87 0.48 0.10 6.21
CA THR A 87 -0.88 -0.46 6.20
C THR A 87 -1.85 0.45 5.45
N TRP A 88 -1.99 1.70 5.87
CA TRP A 88 -2.99 2.63 5.36
C TRP A 88 -2.60 3.24 4.03
N GLY A 89 -1.31 3.25 3.67
CA GLY A 89 -0.83 3.74 2.39
C GLY A 89 -1.51 3.08 1.19
N PHE A 90 -1.93 1.82 1.32
CA PHE A 90 -2.58 1.05 0.25
C PHE A 90 -4.10 1.27 0.16
N ILE A 91 -4.74 1.90 1.14
CA ILE A 91 -6.18 2.15 1.17
C ILE A 91 -6.71 2.87 -0.08
N PRO A 92 -6.02 3.88 -0.65
CA PRO A 92 -6.50 4.56 -1.85
C PRO A 92 -6.74 3.64 -3.06
N LEU A 93 -6.05 2.48 -3.15
CA LEU A 93 -6.25 1.52 -4.25
C LEU A 93 -7.69 1.00 -4.33
N PHE A 94 -8.38 0.88 -3.19
CA PHE A 94 -9.75 0.37 -3.11
C PHE A 94 -10.79 1.34 -3.70
N PHE A 95 -10.46 2.63 -3.76
CA PHE A 95 -11.39 3.67 -4.20
C PHE A 95 -11.04 4.22 -5.58
N LEU A 96 -9.75 4.49 -5.82
CA LEU A 96 -9.28 5.14 -7.04
C LEU A 96 -9.32 4.20 -8.26
N GLY A 97 -9.11 2.89 -8.05
CA GLY A 97 -9.15 1.90 -9.12
C GLY A 97 -10.54 1.68 -9.70
N LYS A 98 -11.61 1.92 -8.93
CA LYS A 98 -13.00 1.62 -9.32
C LYS A 98 -13.45 2.34 -10.59
N LYS A 99 -12.90 3.52 -10.87
CA LYS A 99 -13.22 4.29 -12.09
C LYS A 99 -12.75 3.58 -13.37
N TYR A 100 -11.70 2.78 -13.27
CA TYR A 100 -11.00 2.16 -14.39
C TYR A 100 -11.39 0.69 -14.63
N ASP A 101 -12.25 0.16 -13.75
CA ASP A 101 -12.84 -1.16 -13.89
C ASP A 101 -14.37 -1.04 -13.69
N PRO A 102 -15.13 -0.85 -14.79
CA PRO A 102 -16.57 -0.72 -14.74
C PRO A 102 -17.30 -2.07 -14.59
N ASN A 103 -16.57 -3.19 -14.51
CA ASN A 103 -17.19 -4.50 -14.41
C ASN A 103 -18.00 -4.64 -13.12
N THR A 104 -19.11 -5.37 -13.22
CA THR A 104 -19.92 -5.73 -12.05
C THR A 104 -19.41 -7.03 -11.45
N TYR A 105 -19.25 -7.01 -10.12
CA TYR A 105 -18.75 -8.16 -9.38
C TYR A 105 -19.83 -8.76 -8.47
N PRO A 106 -19.73 -10.06 -8.14
CA PRO A 106 -20.60 -10.68 -7.16
C PRO A 106 -20.50 -9.99 -5.79
N LYS A 107 -21.60 -9.97 -5.03
CA LYS A 107 -21.67 -9.32 -3.69
C LYS A 107 -20.57 -9.78 -2.72
N TRP A 108 -20.15 -11.04 -2.80
CA TRP A 108 -19.11 -11.58 -1.94
C TRP A 108 -17.73 -10.93 -2.18
N GLN A 109 -17.42 -10.53 -3.43
CA GLN A 109 -16.15 -9.85 -3.73
C GLN A 109 -16.12 -8.45 -3.12
N TYR A 110 -17.25 -7.73 -3.16
CA TYR A 110 -17.38 -6.47 -2.43
C TYR A 110 -17.25 -6.67 -0.92
N ALA A 111 -17.86 -7.73 -0.35
CA ALA A 111 -17.71 -8.04 1.06
C ALA A 111 -16.26 -8.34 1.44
N VAL A 112 -15.52 -9.10 0.61
CA VAL A 112 -14.08 -9.34 0.81
C VAL A 112 -13.29 -8.04 0.73
N ASN A 113 -13.57 -7.16 -0.23
CA ASN A 113 -12.89 -5.86 -0.33
C ASN A 113 -13.11 -5.01 0.93
N TYR A 114 -14.35 -4.93 1.44
CA TYR A 114 -14.63 -4.22 2.69
C TYR A 114 -13.97 -4.87 3.90
N PHE A 115 -13.93 -6.20 3.95
CA PHE A 115 -13.22 -6.93 5.00
C PHE A 115 -11.73 -6.62 4.99
N VAL A 116 -11.07 -6.69 3.83
CA VAL A 116 -9.63 -6.36 3.69
C VAL A 116 -9.37 -4.90 4.05
N LEU A 117 -10.24 -3.98 3.63
CA LEU A 117 -10.14 -2.58 3.99
C LEU A 117 -10.23 -2.37 5.51
N ALA A 118 -11.24 -2.97 6.16
CA ALA A 118 -11.40 -2.91 7.61
C ALA A 118 -10.21 -3.55 8.33
N PHE A 119 -9.72 -4.67 7.82
CA PHE A 119 -8.54 -5.37 8.35
C PHE A 119 -7.29 -4.48 8.26
N LEU A 120 -6.97 -3.91 7.10
CA LEU A 120 -5.84 -2.99 6.93
C LEU A 120 -5.93 -1.78 7.86
N PHE A 121 -7.14 -1.22 8.00
CA PHE A 121 -7.37 -0.08 8.87
C PHE A 121 -7.17 -0.43 10.35
N LEU A 122 -7.90 -1.42 10.85
CA LEU A 122 -7.90 -1.81 12.26
C LEU A 122 -6.56 -2.43 12.69
N LEU A 123 -5.96 -3.29 11.86
CA LEU A 123 -4.66 -3.87 12.14
C LEU A 123 -3.58 -2.79 12.18
N GLY A 124 -3.58 -1.87 11.21
CA GLY A 124 -2.66 -0.75 11.19
C GLY A 124 -2.75 0.10 12.45
N LEU A 125 -3.98 0.42 12.88
CA LEU A 125 -4.23 1.16 14.11
C LEU A 125 -3.75 0.41 15.34
N PHE A 126 -4.11 -0.87 15.46
CA PHE A 126 -3.74 -1.72 16.59
C PHE A 126 -2.21 -1.86 16.72
N LEU A 127 -1.51 -2.14 15.61
CA LEU A 127 -0.06 -2.25 15.60
C LEU A 127 0.61 -0.91 15.90
N ALA A 128 0.12 0.19 15.32
CA ALA A 128 0.68 1.52 15.57
C ALA A 128 0.54 1.93 17.04
N ILE A 129 -0.61 1.66 17.67
CA ILE A 129 -0.79 1.88 19.11
C ILE A 129 0.18 1.01 19.89
N GLY A 130 0.24 -0.30 19.61
CA GLY A 130 1.12 -1.23 20.32
C GLY A 130 2.60 -0.82 20.27
N VAL A 131 3.08 -0.43 19.08
CA VAL A 131 4.46 0.06 18.88
C VAL A 131 4.67 1.41 19.59
N TYR A 132 3.70 2.32 19.52
CA TYR A 132 3.82 3.64 20.14
C TYR A 132 3.89 3.55 21.67
N THR A 133 3.09 2.66 22.27
CA THR A 133 3.01 2.46 23.73
C THR A 133 4.07 1.50 24.27
N HIS A 134 4.90 0.92 23.42
CA HIS A 134 5.92 -0.03 23.87
C HIS A 134 7.03 0.70 24.64
N GLU A 135 7.24 0.30 25.89
CA GLU A 135 8.40 0.74 26.68
C GLU A 135 9.57 -0.24 26.45
N GLY A 136 10.51 0.15 25.58
CA GLY A 136 11.70 -0.63 25.25
C GLY A 136 12.28 -0.25 23.89
N THR A 137 13.61 -0.23 23.77
CA THR A 137 14.29 -0.08 22.49
C THR A 137 14.07 -1.34 21.64
N PHE A 138 13.52 -1.20 20.43
CA PHE A 138 13.43 -2.29 19.45
C PHE A 138 14.80 -2.74 18.88
N LEU A 139 15.89 -2.24 19.48
CA LEU A 139 17.25 -2.69 19.18
C LEU A 139 17.45 -4.05 19.84
N ILE A 140 17.37 -5.10 19.03
CA ILE A 140 18.07 -6.35 19.32
C ILE A 140 19.56 -5.96 19.33
N GLU A 141 20.20 -6.01 20.50
CA GLU A 141 21.66 -5.87 20.65
C GLU A 141 22.43 -6.89 19.80
#